data_AF-A0A6L9MNL4-F1
#
_entry.id   AF-A0A6L9MNL4-F1
#
_cell.length_a   1.000
_cell.length_b   1.000
_cell.length_c   1.000
_cell.angle_alpha   90.00
_cell.angle_beta   90.00
_cell.angle_gamma   90.00
#
_symmetry.space_group_name_H-M   'P 1'
#
loop_
_entity.id
_entity.type
_entity.pdbx_description
1 polymer ?
#
loop_
_entity_poly.entity_id
_entity_poly.type
_entity_poly.pdbx_seq_one_letter_code
_entity_poly.pdbx_strand_id
1 'polypeptide(L)'
;LDRGLLRGPPALRIKVPLAARVHQAQCLNPTAACPAKWGALQPIYIHPGYPPEVVFDIYYRFMRPEYNKEYQDYIFSGSGYGWHQEVLIQCIRMIMTGVFDRFPNLQIIIGHMGEGLPFFYERIVGDMGEVTEDSLNKPIGQYFSDNFWYTTSAFFQDELLHLLLRYISVDRVMFATDYPFADMKAGTDWFRAVDLPREAKEKIAYRNAEKLFGIKV
;
A
#
# COMPACT_ATOMS: atom_id res chain seq x y z
N LEU A 1 14.83 37.50 -23.21
CA LEU A 1 15.77 36.63 -23.95
C LEU A 1 15.25 35.22 -23.86
N ASP A 2 14.69 34.75 -24.96
CA ASP A 2 14.04 33.47 -25.15
C ASP A 2 15.07 32.45 -25.65
N ARG A 3 15.20 31.30 -24.96
CA ARG A 3 15.71 29.97 -25.37
C ARG A 3 15.35 29.03 -24.21
N GLY A 4 14.62 27.93 -24.33
CA GLY A 4 14.31 27.08 -25.45
C GLY A 4 14.33 25.64 -24.90
N LEU A 5 13.16 24.98 -24.96
CA LEU A 5 12.94 23.52 -24.90
C LEU A 5 13.88 22.64 -24.03
N LEU A 6 13.37 22.24 -22.87
CA LEU A 6 13.54 20.86 -22.39
C LEU A 6 12.16 20.29 -22.05
N ARG A 7 11.44 19.86 -23.10
CA ARG A 7 10.29 18.96 -22.95
C ARG A 7 10.82 17.57 -22.62
N GLY A 8 10.92 17.24 -21.34
CA GLY A 8 11.00 15.84 -20.90
C GLY A 8 9.68 15.12 -21.22
N PRO A 9 9.69 13.79 -21.42
CA PRO A 9 8.46 13.04 -21.62
C PRO A 9 7.53 13.22 -20.41
N PRO A 10 6.19 13.23 -20.61
CA PRO A 10 5.26 13.42 -19.51
C PRO A 10 5.45 12.30 -18.49
N ALA A 11 5.94 12.63 -17.30
CA ALA A 11 5.86 11.74 -16.16
C ALA A 11 4.39 11.39 -15.93
N LEU A 12 4.07 10.10 -16.00
CA LEU A 12 2.73 9.55 -15.79
C LEU A 12 2.22 10.00 -14.41
N ARG A 13 1.35 11.02 -14.41
CA ARG A 13 0.62 11.45 -13.22
C ARG A 13 -0.51 10.45 -12.98
N ILE A 14 -0.28 9.43 -12.17
CA ILE A 14 -1.38 8.66 -11.58
C ILE A 14 -1.99 9.54 -10.47
N LYS A 15 -2.86 10.47 -10.86
CA LYS A 15 -3.78 11.12 -9.92
C LYS A 15 -4.83 10.08 -9.55
N VAL A 16 -4.70 9.44 -8.39
CA VAL A 16 -5.83 8.76 -7.75
C VAL A 16 -6.85 9.86 -7.41
N PRO A 17 -8.09 9.84 -7.95
CA PRO A 17 -9.05 10.91 -7.75
C PRO A 17 -9.40 11.07 -6.26
N LEU A 18 -9.36 12.32 -5.77
CA LEU A 18 -9.71 12.72 -4.40
C LEU A 18 -11.14 12.30 -3.99
N ALA A 19 -12.02 12.01 -4.96
CA ALA A 19 -13.37 11.51 -4.75
C ALA A 19 -13.43 10.15 -4.00
N ALA A 20 -12.31 9.41 -3.93
CA ALA A 20 -12.26 8.14 -3.23
C ALA A 20 -12.40 8.28 -1.68
N ARG A 21 -12.05 9.43 -1.08
CA ARG A 21 -12.01 9.56 0.40
C ARG A 21 -13.37 9.59 1.09
N VAL A 22 -14.44 10.00 0.41
CA VAL A 22 -15.76 10.22 1.06
C VAL A 22 -16.75 9.06 0.79
N HIS A 23 -16.51 8.23 -0.21
CA HIS A 23 -17.35 7.04 -0.51
C HIS A 23 -16.81 5.72 0.08
N GLN A 24 -15.56 5.70 0.57
CA GLN A 24 -14.91 4.53 1.18
C GLN A 24 -15.53 4.09 2.53
N ALA A 25 -16.02 5.03 3.33
CA ALA A 25 -16.59 4.72 4.65
C ALA A 25 -17.87 3.87 4.59
N GLN A 26 -18.64 3.96 3.49
CA GLN A 26 -19.88 3.21 3.33
C GLN A 26 -19.63 1.74 2.94
N CYS A 27 -18.56 1.42 2.20
CA CYS A 27 -18.25 0.02 1.83
C CYS A 27 -17.59 -0.77 2.96
N LEU A 28 -16.99 -0.09 3.93
CA LEU A 28 -16.34 -0.69 5.11
C LEU A 28 -17.31 -0.87 6.28
N ASN A 29 -18.57 -0.45 6.14
CA ASN A 29 -19.59 -0.59 7.16
C ASN A 29 -20.31 -1.94 6.99
N PRO A 30 -20.27 -2.87 7.96
CA PRO A 30 -20.81 -4.23 7.82
C PRO A 30 -22.33 -4.31 7.56
N THR A 31 -23.05 -3.20 7.66
CA THR A 31 -24.51 -3.11 7.49
C THR A 31 -24.95 -2.36 6.23
N ALA A 32 -24.03 -1.79 5.45
CA ALA A 32 -24.39 -1.00 4.29
C ALA A 32 -24.62 -1.88 3.05
N ALA A 33 -25.82 -1.80 2.47
CA ALA A 33 -26.11 -2.38 1.16
C ALA A 33 -25.31 -1.64 0.08
N CYS A 34 -24.39 -2.35 -0.58
CA CYS A 34 -23.66 -1.81 -1.73
C CYS A 34 -24.53 -1.91 -2.99
N PRO A 35 -24.75 -0.82 -3.76
CA PRO A 35 -25.60 -0.86 -4.95
C PRO A 35 -25.05 -1.85 -5.99
N ALA A 36 -25.91 -2.73 -6.50
CA ALA A 36 -25.61 -3.80 -7.46
C ALA A 36 -25.14 -3.36 -8.87
N LYS A 37 -24.65 -2.12 -9.05
CA LYS A 37 -24.31 -1.53 -10.37
C LYS A 37 -22.83 -1.16 -10.57
N TRP A 38 -21.91 -1.61 -9.70
CA TRP A 38 -20.48 -1.38 -9.91
C TRP A 38 -19.91 -2.43 -10.88
N GLY A 39 -20.17 -2.26 -12.18
CA GLY A 39 -19.42 -2.94 -13.23
C GLY A 39 -17.95 -2.57 -13.11
N ALA A 40 -17.10 -3.56 -12.78
CA ALA A 40 -15.68 -3.43 -12.43
C ALA A 40 -15.38 -2.42 -11.30
N LEU A 41 -15.29 -2.91 -10.06
CA LEU A 41 -14.75 -2.10 -8.95
C LEU A 41 -13.34 -1.64 -9.31
N GLN A 42 -13.15 -0.33 -9.41
CA GLN A 42 -11.82 0.27 -9.56
C GLN A 42 -10.96 -0.11 -8.34
N PRO A 43 -9.67 -0.45 -8.51
CA PRO A 43 -8.77 -0.65 -7.39
C PRO A 43 -8.74 0.54 -6.43
N ILE A 44 -8.69 0.25 -5.13
CA ILE A 44 -8.66 1.25 -4.06
C ILE A 44 -7.26 1.31 -3.47
N TYR A 45 -6.63 2.48 -3.48
CA TYR A 45 -5.38 2.70 -2.76
C TYR A 45 -5.69 3.07 -1.30
N ILE A 46 -5.20 2.27 -0.36
CA ILE A 46 -5.23 2.61 1.07
C ILE A 46 -3.90 3.25 1.42
N HIS A 47 -3.92 4.58 1.58
CA HIS A 47 -2.74 5.36 1.94
C HIS A 47 -2.71 5.54 3.46
N PRO A 48 -1.52 5.56 4.10
CA PRO A 48 -1.39 5.80 5.53
C PRO A 48 -1.99 7.15 5.97
N GLY A 49 -2.43 7.16 7.23
CA GLY A 49 -2.93 8.33 7.93
C GLY A 49 -2.61 8.21 9.42
N TYR A 50 -2.73 9.32 10.13
CA TYR A 50 -2.53 9.31 11.58
C TYR A 50 -3.54 8.38 12.27
N PRO A 51 -3.12 7.70 13.35
CA PRO A 51 -4.02 6.89 14.14
C PRO A 51 -5.11 7.76 14.80
N PRO A 52 -6.24 7.15 15.22
CA PRO A 52 -7.23 7.84 16.05
C PRO A 52 -6.58 8.44 17.32
N GLU A 53 -7.11 9.56 17.82
CA GLU A 53 -6.55 10.29 18.97
C GLU A 53 -6.30 9.39 20.20
N VAL A 54 -7.24 8.49 20.51
CA VAL A 54 -7.09 7.54 21.62
C VAL A 54 -5.89 6.61 21.42
N VAL A 55 -5.61 6.16 20.20
CA VAL A 55 -4.43 5.32 19.89
C VAL A 55 -3.16 6.17 19.91
N PHE A 56 -3.22 7.41 19.42
CA PHE A 56 -2.13 8.38 19.53
C PHE A 56 -1.69 8.57 20.99
N ASP A 57 -2.66 8.85 21.87
CA ASP A 57 -2.41 9.09 23.28
C ASP A 57 -1.83 7.87 24.01
N ILE A 58 -2.22 6.65 23.62
CA ILE A 58 -1.76 5.42 24.27
C ILE A 58 -0.35 5.01 23.81
N TYR A 59 -0.08 5.02 22.50
CA TYR A 59 1.16 4.46 21.96
C TYR A 59 2.24 5.48 21.64
N TYR A 60 1.86 6.69 21.25
CA TYR A 60 2.78 7.62 20.61
C TYR A 60 3.07 8.87 21.45
N ARG A 61 2.15 9.26 22.34
CA ARG A 61 2.33 10.44 23.18
C ARG A 61 3.51 10.28 24.14
N PHE A 62 4.41 11.24 24.09
CA PHE A 62 5.56 11.27 25.00
C PHE A 62 5.17 11.96 26.31
N MET A 63 5.26 11.22 27.42
CA MET A 63 4.89 11.70 28.75
C MET A 63 5.94 12.59 29.41
N ARG A 64 7.15 12.65 28.85
CA ARG A 64 8.26 13.47 29.34
C ARG A 64 8.54 14.59 28.31
N PRO A 65 8.01 15.82 28.52
CA PRO A 65 8.04 16.87 27.51
C PRO A 65 9.45 17.25 27.05
N GLU A 66 10.46 17.08 27.91
CA GLU A 66 11.86 17.33 27.58
C GLU A 66 12.42 16.43 26.46
N TYR A 67 11.76 15.31 26.18
CA TYR A 67 12.07 14.39 25.08
C TYR A 67 11.14 14.56 23.86
N ASN A 68 10.23 15.53 23.86
CA ASN A 68 9.38 15.85 22.72
C ASN A 68 9.61 17.29 22.24
N LYS A 69 10.82 17.56 21.73
CA LYS A 69 11.25 18.93 21.39
C LYS A 69 10.79 19.38 20.00
N GLU A 70 10.58 18.43 19.08
CA GLU A 70 10.34 18.71 17.66
C GLU A 70 9.24 17.80 17.09
N TYR A 71 8.09 17.70 17.77
CA TYR A 71 6.95 16.87 17.33
C TYR A 71 7.33 15.40 17.09
N GLN A 72 8.18 14.86 17.96
CA GLN A 72 8.74 13.51 17.82
C GLN A 72 7.64 12.44 17.93
N ASP A 73 6.64 12.66 18.77
CA ASP A 73 5.43 11.84 18.85
C ASP A 73 4.60 11.87 17.56
N TYR A 74 4.48 13.05 16.93
CA TYR A 74 3.80 13.19 15.64
C TYR A 74 4.55 12.46 14.52
N ILE A 75 5.87 12.62 14.42
CA ILE A 75 6.67 11.87 13.45
C ILE A 75 6.61 10.37 13.73
N PHE A 76 6.70 9.95 15.00
CA PHE A 76 6.60 8.54 15.40
C PHE A 76 5.23 7.94 15.06
N SER A 77 4.13 8.66 15.33
CA SER A 77 2.78 8.22 14.95
C SER A 77 2.51 8.28 13.44
N GLY A 78 3.26 9.10 12.70
CA GLY A 78 3.20 9.23 11.25
C GLY A 78 4.33 8.46 10.56
N SER A 79 5.07 9.19 9.71
CA SER A 79 6.13 8.68 8.82
C SER A 79 7.22 7.83 9.45
N GLY A 80 7.48 7.99 10.74
CA GLY A 80 8.50 7.22 11.43
C GLY A 80 8.10 5.77 11.67
N TYR A 81 6.81 5.48 11.89
CA TYR A 81 6.36 4.12 12.21
C TYR A 81 4.83 3.96 12.12
N GLY A 82 4.09 4.78 12.88
CA GLY A 82 2.73 4.44 13.30
C GLY A 82 1.72 4.30 12.16
N TRP A 83 1.74 5.23 11.21
CA TRP A 83 0.77 5.23 10.11
C TRP A 83 0.90 4.00 9.17
N HIS A 84 2.06 3.33 9.15
CA HIS A 84 2.31 2.11 8.38
C HIS A 84 1.64 0.93 9.07
N GLN A 85 1.76 0.87 10.40
CA GLN A 85 1.08 -0.12 11.23
C GLN A 85 -0.43 0.02 11.11
N GLU A 86 -0.96 1.25 11.07
CA GLU A 86 -2.39 1.49 10.86
C GLU A 86 -2.88 0.87 9.55
N VAL A 87 -2.14 1.02 8.44
CA VAL A 87 -2.53 0.42 7.15
C VAL A 87 -2.48 -1.09 7.21
N LEU A 88 -1.41 -1.69 7.73
CA LEU A 88 -1.29 -3.14 7.81
C LEU A 88 -2.39 -3.75 8.69
N ILE A 89 -2.68 -3.13 9.85
CA ILE A 89 -3.78 -3.52 10.73
C ILE A 89 -5.11 -3.45 9.97
N GLN A 90 -5.37 -2.37 9.24
CA GLN A 90 -6.60 -2.23 8.43
C GLN A 90 -6.70 -3.34 7.38
N CYS A 91 -5.62 -3.65 6.67
CA CYS A 91 -5.60 -4.70 5.65
C CYS A 91 -5.92 -6.08 6.24
N ILE A 92 -5.29 -6.43 7.37
CA ILE A 92 -5.55 -7.70 8.07
C ILE A 92 -7.00 -7.75 8.57
N ARG A 93 -7.51 -6.66 9.14
CA ARG A 93 -8.91 -6.56 9.58
C ARG A 93 -9.90 -6.73 8.44
N MET A 94 -9.61 -6.19 7.24
CA MET A 94 -10.45 -6.39 6.06
C MET A 94 -10.52 -7.88 5.69
N ILE A 95 -9.41 -8.60 5.75
CA ILE A 95 -9.38 -10.04 5.51
C ILE A 95 -10.20 -10.76 6.59
N MET A 96 -9.86 -10.58 7.87
CA MET A 96 -10.48 -11.27 9.01
C MET A 96 -11.98 -11.00 9.16
N THR A 97 -12.49 -9.90 8.62
CA THR A 97 -13.92 -9.57 8.64
C THR A 97 -14.65 -9.98 7.35
N GLY A 98 -14.02 -10.81 6.51
CA GLY A 98 -14.62 -11.40 5.31
C GLY A 98 -14.93 -10.40 4.21
N VAL A 99 -14.26 -9.24 4.16
CA VAL A 99 -14.51 -8.22 3.11
C VAL A 99 -14.28 -8.83 1.72
N PHE A 100 -13.18 -9.56 1.55
CA PHE A 100 -12.83 -10.18 0.26
C PHE A 100 -13.66 -11.43 -0.05
N ASP A 101 -14.29 -12.04 0.96
CA ASP A 101 -15.27 -13.11 0.71
C ASP A 101 -16.58 -12.55 0.16
N ARG A 102 -17.02 -11.41 0.68
CA ARG A 102 -18.19 -10.68 0.13
C ARG A 102 -17.88 -10.03 -1.22
N PHE A 103 -16.64 -9.58 -1.43
CA PHE A 103 -16.19 -8.87 -2.63
C PHE A 103 -14.91 -9.50 -3.20
N PRO A 104 -14.97 -10.70 -3.80
CA PRO A 104 -13.77 -11.45 -4.23
C PRO A 104 -12.94 -10.74 -5.30
N ASN A 105 -13.58 -9.86 -6.08
CA ASN A 105 -12.92 -9.10 -7.14
C ASN A 105 -12.40 -7.72 -6.66
N LEU A 106 -12.59 -7.36 -5.39
CA LEU A 106 -12.05 -6.11 -4.84
C LEU A 106 -10.53 -6.16 -4.88
N GLN A 107 -9.91 -5.10 -5.42
CA GLN A 107 -8.47 -4.94 -5.50
C GLN A 107 -8.05 -3.76 -4.61
N ILE A 108 -7.10 -4.00 -3.71
CA ILE A 108 -6.52 -3.01 -2.81
C ILE A 108 -5.08 -2.77 -3.21
N ILE A 109 -4.65 -1.52 -3.18
CA ILE A 109 -3.25 -1.12 -3.39
C ILE A 109 -2.73 -0.55 -2.07
N ILE A 110 -1.55 -1.00 -1.65
CA ILE A 110 -0.82 -0.44 -0.49
C ILE A 110 0.59 -0.03 -0.88
N GLY A 111 1.13 0.96 -0.15
CA GLY A 111 2.43 1.56 -0.42
C GLY A 111 3.56 0.94 0.37
N HIS A 112 4.68 1.66 0.39
CA HIS A 112 5.75 1.51 1.38
C HIS A 112 6.26 0.06 1.50
N MET A 113 6.41 -0.59 0.34
CA MET A 113 6.84 -1.99 0.23
C MET A 113 5.94 -2.99 0.98
N GLY A 114 4.65 -2.68 1.07
CA GLY A 114 3.65 -3.50 1.76
C GLY A 114 3.48 -3.18 3.24
N GLU A 115 3.85 -1.98 3.68
CA GLU A 115 3.54 -1.45 5.01
C GLU A 115 4.05 -2.36 6.16
N GLY A 116 5.18 -3.04 5.94
CA GLY A 116 5.77 -3.98 6.90
C GLY A 116 5.25 -5.42 6.81
N LEU A 117 4.25 -5.72 5.96
CA LEU A 117 3.74 -7.08 5.75
C LEU A 117 4.84 -8.10 5.47
N PRO A 118 5.83 -7.85 4.56
CA PRO A 118 6.82 -8.88 4.23
C PRO A 118 7.67 -9.32 5.43
N PHE A 119 7.88 -8.43 6.40
CA PHE A 119 8.63 -8.75 7.62
C PHE A 119 7.85 -9.71 8.53
N PHE A 120 6.53 -9.51 8.64
CA PHE A 120 5.66 -10.32 9.52
C PHE A 120 4.97 -11.49 8.79
N TYR A 121 5.22 -11.69 7.49
CA TYR A 121 4.39 -12.54 6.64
C TYR A 121 4.21 -13.96 7.18
N GLU A 122 5.31 -14.67 7.46
CA GLU A 122 5.26 -16.05 7.96
C GLU A 122 4.54 -16.13 9.32
N ARG A 123 4.74 -15.14 10.20
CA ARG A 123 4.08 -15.08 11.51
C ARG A 123 2.58 -14.85 11.37
N ILE A 124 2.17 -13.90 10.54
CA ILE A 124 0.75 -13.59 10.29
C ILE A 124 0.06 -14.81 9.68
N VAL A 125 0.62 -15.38 8.61
CA VAL A 125 -0.02 -16.51 7.92
C VAL A 125 -0.04 -17.77 8.79
N GLY A 126 1.04 -18.04 9.53
CA GLY A 126 1.13 -19.19 10.43
C GLY A 126 0.15 -19.10 11.61
N ASP A 127 0.21 -18.02 12.39
CA ASP A 127 -0.62 -17.89 13.59
C ASP A 127 -2.11 -17.66 13.26
N MET A 128 -2.41 -16.94 12.18
CA MET A 128 -3.79 -16.64 11.80
C MET A 128 -4.45 -17.76 10.98
N GLY A 129 -3.66 -18.69 10.42
CA GLY A 129 -4.17 -19.75 9.55
C GLY A 129 -5.25 -20.60 10.22
N GLU A 130 -4.91 -21.24 11.34
CA GLU A 130 -5.81 -22.14 12.08
C GLU A 130 -7.03 -21.38 12.63
N VAL A 131 -6.82 -20.23 13.26
CA VAL A 131 -7.91 -19.47 13.90
C VAL A 131 -8.87 -18.82 12.90
N THR A 132 -8.52 -18.77 11.61
CA THR A 132 -9.41 -18.23 10.57
C THR A 132 -9.99 -19.29 9.63
N GLU A 133 -9.59 -20.57 9.77
CA GLU A 133 -9.95 -21.66 8.85
C GLU A 133 -11.46 -21.79 8.61
N ASP A 134 -12.26 -21.71 9.67
CA ASP A 134 -13.72 -21.85 9.60
C ASP A 134 -14.46 -20.53 9.31
N SER A 135 -13.74 -19.40 9.28
CA SER A 135 -14.34 -18.05 9.17
C SER A 135 -14.10 -17.37 7.83
N LEU A 136 -13.14 -17.86 7.05
CA LEU A 136 -12.74 -17.32 5.74
C LEU A 136 -12.88 -18.38 4.65
N ASN A 137 -13.23 -17.99 3.43
CA ASN A 137 -13.35 -18.93 2.31
C ASN A 137 -11.98 -19.43 1.79
N LYS A 138 -10.88 -18.77 2.16
CA LYS A 138 -9.52 -19.08 1.71
C LYS A 138 -8.55 -18.94 2.89
N PRO A 139 -7.37 -19.59 2.82
CA PRO A 139 -6.30 -19.31 3.77
C PRO A 139 -5.94 -17.82 3.76
N ILE A 140 -5.69 -17.22 4.93
CA ILE A 140 -5.41 -15.79 5.09
C ILE A 140 -4.32 -15.28 4.13
N GLY A 141 -3.26 -16.08 3.91
CA GLY A 141 -2.16 -15.76 3.00
C GLY A 141 -2.59 -15.61 1.54
N GLN A 142 -3.63 -16.33 1.10
CA GLN A 142 -4.10 -16.28 -0.28
C GLN A 142 -4.69 -14.91 -0.64
N TYR A 143 -5.35 -14.23 0.31
CA TYR A 143 -5.91 -12.91 0.06
C TYR A 143 -4.84 -11.87 -0.27
N PHE A 144 -3.66 -11.94 0.35
CA PHE A 144 -2.52 -11.07 0.02
C PHE A 144 -2.07 -11.22 -1.44
N SER A 145 -2.21 -12.42 -2.02
CA SER A 145 -1.87 -12.67 -3.43
C SER A 145 -3.03 -12.39 -4.41
N ASP A 146 -4.27 -12.52 -3.96
CA ASP A 146 -5.46 -12.40 -4.81
C ASP A 146 -6.00 -10.97 -4.89
N ASN A 147 -5.99 -10.26 -3.76
CA ASN A 147 -6.71 -9.01 -3.57
C ASN A 147 -5.81 -7.80 -3.40
N PHE A 148 -4.51 -7.97 -3.14
CA PHE A 148 -3.60 -6.87 -2.88
C PHE A 148 -2.59 -6.63 -4.01
N TRP A 149 -2.24 -5.36 -4.16
CA TRP A 149 -1.17 -4.84 -4.98
C TRP A 149 -0.27 -3.98 -4.11
N TYR A 150 1.01 -3.95 -4.45
CA TYR A 150 2.06 -3.37 -3.61
C TYR A 150 2.84 -2.33 -4.39
N THR A 151 3.25 -1.25 -3.75
CA THR A 151 4.11 -0.25 -4.39
C THR A 151 5.38 0.07 -3.62
N THR A 152 6.40 0.53 -4.35
CA THR A 152 7.73 0.86 -3.81
C THR A 152 7.81 2.23 -3.14
N SER A 153 6.68 2.92 -2.93
CA SER A 153 6.61 4.34 -2.55
C SER A 153 7.52 4.66 -1.35
N ALA A 154 8.41 5.65 -1.49
CA ALA A 154 9.40 6.12 -0.50
C ALA A 154 10.40 5.08 0.08
N PHE A 155 10.28 3.79 -0.22
CA PHE A 155 11.06 2.69 0.39
C PHE A 155 12.06 2.10 -0.61
N PHE A 156 12.98 2.94 -1.09
CA PHE A 156 13.96 2.62 -2.14
C PHE A 156 15.14 1.79 -1.59
N GLN A 157 14.88 0.55 -1.20
CA GLN A 157 15.86 -0.36 -0.59
C GLN A 157 15.76 -1.74 -1.26
N ASP A 158 16.89 -2.26 -1.74
CA ASP A 158 16.95 -3.52 -2.50
C ASP A 158 16.48 -4.69 -1.64
N GLU A 159 16.94 -4.77 -0.40
CA GLU A 159 16.64 -5.85 0.54
C GLU A 159 15.14 -5.92 0.85
N LEU A 160 14.47 -4.77 0.96
CA LEU A 160 13.03 -4.72 1.20
C LEU A 160 12.23 -5.16 -0.03
N LEU A 161 12.67 -4.78 -1.24
CA LEU A 161 12.06 -5.26 -2.47
C LEU A 161 12.21 -6.78 -2.60
N HIS A 162 13.42 -7.32 -2.37
CA HIS A 162 13.65 -8.76 -2.40
C HIS A 162 12.86 -9.51 -1.31
N LEU A 163 12.72 -8.93 -0.11
CA LEU A 163 11.90 -9.49 0.95
C LEU A 163 10.41 -9.52 0.57
N LEU A 164 9.90 -8.46 -0.06
CA LEU A 164 8.54 -8.46 -0.61
C LEU A 164 8.36 -9.55 -1.67
N LEU A 165 9.30 -9.66 -2.61
CA LEU A 165 9.26 -10.63 -3.70
C LEU A 165 9.44 -12.08 -3.25
N ARG A 166 9.91 -12.33 -2.02
CA ARG A 166 9.93 -13.67 -1.42
C ARG A 166 8.52 -14.22 -1.19
N TYR A 167 7.55 -13.36 -0.87
CA TYR A 167 6.19 -13.78 -0.51
C TYR A 167 5.14 -13.36 -1.54
N ILE A 168 5.39 -12.25 -2.24
CA ILE A 168 4.46 -11.65 -3.18
C ILE A 168 5.01 -11.78 -4.59
N SER A 169 4.18 -12.28 -5.51
CA SER A 169 4.56 -12.37 -6.92
C SER A 169 4.92 -10.99 -7.49
N VAL A 170 5.96 -10.95 -8.32
CA VAL A 170 6.33 -9.78 -9.11
C VAL A 170 5.17 -9.22 -9.93
N ASP A 171 4.18 -10.05 -10.29
CA ASP A 171 2.97 -9.64 -11.02
C ASP A 171 1.98 -8.81 -10.17
N ARG A 172 2.28 -8.58 -8.88
CA ARG A 172 1.48 -7.79 -7.93
C ARG A 172 2.19 -6.53 -7.43
N VAL A 173 3.40 -6.24 -7.92
CA VAL A 173 4.23 -5.11 -7.45
C VAL A 173 4.32 -4.03 -8.52
N MET A 174 4.18 -2.76 -8.14
CA MET A 174 4.26 -1.60 -9.04
C MET A 174 5.26 -0.56 -8.51
N PHE A 175 5.93 0.14 -9.42
CA PHE A 175 6.80 1.24 -9.06
C PHE A 175 5.99 2.47 -8.63
N ALA A 176 6.37 3.08 -7.51
CA ALA A 176 5.85 4.36 -7.05
C ALA A 176 6.94 5.12 -6.29
N THR A 177 6.87 6.45 -6.28
CA THR A 177 7.88 7.31 -5.66
C THR A 177 7.43 7.95 -4.35
N ASP A 178 6.13 8.25 -4.18
CA ASP A 178 5.59 9.10 -3.11
C ASP A 178 5.90 10.61 -3.25
N TYR A 179 5.95 11.11 -4.49
CA TYR A 179 6.07 12.56 -4.73
C TYR A 179 4.82 13.31 -4.21
N PRO A 180 4.96 14.45 -3.51
CA PRO A 180 6.18 15.25 -3.34
C PRO A 180 6.96 15.00 -2.03
N PHE A 181 6.61 13.97 -1.26
CA PHE A 181 7.23 13.69 0.04
C PHE A 181 8.60 13.03 -0.09
N ALA A 182 8.76 12.17 -1.09
CA ALA A 182 10.05 11.56 -1.43
C ALA A 182 10.58 12.04 -2.79
N ASP A 183 11.91 11.97 -2.94
CA ASP A 183 12.60 12.44 -4.12
C ASP A 183 12.40 11.48 -5.31
N MET A 184 11.82 11.99 -6.40
CA MET A 184 11.55 11.19 -7.60
C MET A 184 12.82 10.67 -8.26
N LYS A 185 13.92 11.46 -8.23
CA LYS A 185 15.16 11.08 -8.89
C LYS A 185 15.83 9.93 -8.14
N ALA A 186 15.90 10.00 -6.82
CA ALA A 186 16.40 8.94 -5.96
C ALA A 186 15.65 7.63 -6.22
N GLY A 187 14.31 7.66 -6.23
CA GLY A 187 13.51 6.45 -6.49
C GLY A 187 13.69 5.88 -7.89
N THR A 188 13.75 6.74 -8.91
CA THR A 188 13.94 6.27 -10.30
C THR A 188 15.35 5.76 -10.57
N ASP A 189 16.38 6.38 -9.98
CA ASP A 189 17.77 5.94 -10.10
C ASP A 189 18.01 4.63 -9.35
N TRP A 190 17.46 4.50 -8.13
CA TRP A 190 17.45 3.25 -7.37
C TRP A 190 16.82 2.12 -8.19
N PHE A 191 15.60 2.33 -8.70
CA PHE A 191 14.89 1.27 -9.43
C PHE A 191 15.56 0.89 -10.75
N ARG A 192 16.30 1.81 -11.39
CA ARG A 192 17.13 1.45 -12.55
C ARG A 192 18.29 0.54 -12.15
N ALA A 193 18.91 0.82 -11.01
CA ALA A 193 20.10 0.14 -10.51
C ALA A 193 19.82 -1.24 -9.87
N VAL A 194 18.68 -1.44 -9.21
CA VAL A 194 18.34 -2.67 -8.47
C VAL A 194 18.58 -3.93 -9.31
N ASP A 195 19.12 -4.99 -8.70
CA ASP A 195 19.40 -6.23 -9.43
C ASP A 195 18.13 -7.07 -9.62
N LEU A 196 17.52 -6.97 -10.79
CA LEU A 196 16.35 -7.73 -11.18
C LEU A 196 16.42 -8.09 -12.67
N PRO A 197 15.91 -9.28 -13.06
CA PRO A 197 15.73 -9.62 -14.46
C PRO A 197 14.95 -8.54 -15.21
N ARG A 198 15.31 -8.30 -16.47
CA ARG A 198 14.68 -7.28 -17.33
C ARG A 198 13.15 -7.39 -17.33
N GLU A 199 12.61 -8.60 -17.42
CA GLU A 199 11.16 -8.84 -17.42
C GLU A 199 10.51 -8.38 -16.11
N ALA A 200 11.12 -8.70 -14.96
CA ALA A 200 10.64 -8.27 -13.65
C ALA A 200 10.65 -6.74 -13.53
N LYS A 201 11.72 -6.09 -14.01
CA LYS A 201 11.79 -4.62 -14.06
C LYS A 201 10.67 -4.02 -14.90
N GLU A 202 10.35 -4.58 -16.07
CA GLU A 202 9.28 -4.09 -16.93
C GLU A 202 7.88 -4.27 -16.30
N LYS A 203 7.66 -5.40 -15.60
CA LYS A 203 6.44 -5.65 -14.83
C LYS A 203 6.22 -4.58 -13.77
N ILE A 204 7.21 -4.38 -12.90
CA ILE A 204 7.12 -3.41 -11.80
C ILE A 204 7.08 -1.98 -12.33
N ALA A 205 7.87 -1.64 -13.34
CA ALA A 205 7.94 -0.29 -13.89
C ALA A 205 6.62 0.19 -14.50
N TYR A 206 5.93 -0.66 -15.26
CA TYR A 206 4.75 -0.22 -15.99
C TYR A 206 3.71 -1.30 -16.31
N ARG A 207 4.08 -2.55 -16.69
CA ARG A 207 3.08 -3.51 -17.21
C ARG A 207 2.01 -3.88 -16.19
N ASN A 208 2.38 -3.96 -14.92
CA ASN A 208 1.42 -4.24 -13.84
C ASN A 208 0.42 -3.08 -13.69
N ALA A 209 0.88 -1.83 -13.81
CA ALA A 209 0.02 -0.66 -13.79
C ALA A 209 -0.90 -0.61 -15.03
N GLU A 210 -0.38 -0.92 -16.23
CA GLU A 210 -1.19 -1.04 -17.45
C GLU A 210 -2.31 -2.07 -17.26
N LYS A 211 -1.98 -3.25 -16.74
CA LYS A 211 -2.93 -4.34 -16.49
C LYS A 211 -4.00 -3.95 -15.47
N LEU A 212 -3.59 -3.37 -14.33
CA LEU A 212 -4.51 -3.07 -13.23
C LEU A 212 -5.43 -1.88 -13.55
N PHE A 213 -4.89 -0.83 -14.17
CA PHE A 213 -5.62 0.42 -14.42
C PHE A 213 -6.22 0.51 -15.82
N GLY A 214 -5.92 -0.44 -16.71
CA GLY A 214 -6.37 -0.38 -18.11
C GLY A 214 -5.78 0.82 -18.87
N ILE A 215 -4.55 1.22 -18.51
CA ILE A 215 -3.84 2.35 -19.12
C ILE A 215 -2.74 1.85 -20.07
N LYS A 216 -2.24 2.75 -20.91
CA LYS A 216 -1.04 2.54 -21.74
C LYS A 216 0.03 3.55 -21.31
N VAL A 217 1.23 3.06 -21.01
CA VAL A 217 2.36 3.88 -20.52
C VAL A 217 3.36 4.15 -21.63
#